data_AF-A0A0Z8KGK1-F1
#
_entry.id   AF-A0A0Z8KGK1-F1
#
_cell.length_a   1.000
_cell.length_b   1.000
_cell.length_c   1.000
_cell.angle_alpha   90.00
_cell.angle_beta   90.00
_cell.angle_gamma   90.00
#
_symmetry.space_group_name_H-M   'P 1'
#
loop_
_entity.id
_entity.type
_entity.pdbx_description
1 polymer ?
#
loop_
_entity_poly.entity_id
_entity_poly.type
_entity_poly.pdbx_seq_one_letter_code
_entity_poly.pdbx_strand_id
1 'polypeptide(L)'
;MEITYKDGYAFVDGYKFRKDSKTGYYLSSKKIDGRRPRLHIYIWNKYHGEIPKGYQIHHKDENKDNNEIDNLMCLTQKEHLQWHGENVPDSRLRRWQKNMAIQREKTKAWHSSLEGKEWHRKHAKKIGFAKNGKTHTVCECCGKSFVSGKKHGKYCSPDCRSKARRKSGIDNENRSCVICGAVFSVNKYSKTKTCSKKCSSELLSINKKNAK
;
A
#
# COMPACT_ATOMS: atom_id res chain seq x y z
N MET A 1 -34.96 21.47 -5.02
CA MET A 1 -35.88 20.41 -5.47
C MET A 1 -36.33 19.68 -4.22
N GLU A 2 -37.63 19.55 -3.97
CA GLU A 2 -38.12 18.94 -2.73
C GLU A 2 -38.40 17.45 -2.94
N ILE A 3 -37.83 16.60 -2.08
CA ILE A 3 -38.04 15.14 -2.12
C ILE A 3 -38.88 14.74 -0.90
N THR A 4 -40.06 14.19 -1.14
CA THR A 4 -40.92 13.68 -0.06
C THR A 4 -40.77 12.18 0.06
N TYR A 5 -40.50 11.67 1.27
CA TYR A 5 -40.42 10.24 1.55
C TYR A 5 -41.66 9.76 2.29
N LYS A 6 -42.28 8.67 1.83
CA LYS A 6 -43.46 8.07 2.47
C LYS A 6 -43.58 6.59 2.14
N ASP A 7 -43.79 5.73 3.15
CA ASP A 7 -44.08 4.29 3.01
C ASP A 7 -43.09 3.51 2.12
N GLY A 8 -41.79 3.83 2.21
CA GLY A 8 -40.75 3.21 1.36
C GLY A 8 -40.72 3.73 -0.08
N TYR A 9 -41.40 4.84 -0.35
CA TYR A 9 -41.35 5.56 -1.61
C TYR A 9 -40.74 6.94 -1.41
N ALA A 10 -40.16 7.47 -2.49
CA ALA A 10 -39.74 8.85 -2.61
C ALA A 10 -40.47 9.49 -3.80
N PHE A 11 -40.89 10.73 -3.63
CA PHE A 11 -41.66 11.50 -4.60
C PHE A 11 -40.90 12.78 -4.93
N VAL A 12 -40.67 13.03 -6.22
CA VAL A 12 -39.99 14.23 -6.73
C VAL A 12 -40.43 14.47 -8.17
N ASP A 13 -40.67 15.73 -8.56
CA ASP A 13 -41.08 16.13 -9.91
C ASP A 13 -42.28 15.33 -10.46
N GLY A 14 -43.21 14.94 -9.59
CA GLY A 14 -44.36 14.09 -9.95
C GLY A 14 -44.02 12.61 -10.22
N TYR A 15 -42.76 12.21 -10.11
CA TYR A 15 -42.31 10.82 -10.23
C TYR A 15 -42.28 10.12 -8.87
N LYS A 16 -42.57 8.82 -8.91
CA LYS A 16 -42.52 7.93 -7.74
C LYS A 16 -41.35 6.96 -7.86
N PHE A 17 -40.48 6.93 -6.87
CA PHE A 17 -39.38 5.99 -6.75
C PHE A 17 -39.64 5.03 -5.57
N ARG A 18 -39.48 3.73 -5.79
CA ARG A 18 -39.66 2.70 -4.77
C ARG A 18 -38.31 2.28 -4.22
N LYS A 19 -38.17 2.21 -2.89
CA LYS A 19 -36.97 1.66 -2.24
C LYS A 19 -36.85 0.16 -2.56
N ASP A 20 -35.75 -0.21 -3.19
CA ASP A 20 -35.38 -1.60 -3.41
C ASP A 20 -34.84 -2.18 -2.10
N SER A 21 -35.50 -3.18 -1.54
CA SER A 21 -35.07 -3.82 -0.29
C SER A 21 -33.72 -4.52 -0.40
N LYS A 22 -33.33 -4.96 -1.61
CA LYS A 22 -32.05 -5.65 -1.83
C LYS A 22 -30.88 -4.68 -1.80
N THR A 23 -31.00 -3.55 -2.49
CA THR A 23 -29.88 -2.61 -2.65
C THR A 23 -29.99 -1.38 -1.75
N GLY A 24 -31.16 -1.10 -1.19
CA GLY A 24 -31.48 0.09 -0.40
C GLY A 24 -31.70 1.36 -1.23
N TYR A 25 -31.48 1.33 -2.55
CA TYR A 25 -31.68 2.50 -3.41
C TYR A 25 -33.13 2.65 -3.87
N TYR A 26 -33.54 3.88 -4.12
CA TYR A 26 -34.84 4.19 -4.71
C TYR A 26 -34.80 4.06 -6.24
N LEU A 27 -35.62 3.19 -6.81
CA LEU A 27 -35.73 2.96 -8.26
C LEU A 27 -37.03 3.57 -8.79
N SER A 28 -36.97 4.26 -9.94
CA SER A 28 -38.17 4.82 -10.54
C SER A 28 -39.22 3.73 -10.85
N SER A 29 -40.47 4.02 -10.48
CA SER A 29 -41.61 3.14 -10.74
C SER A 29 -42.02 3.16 -12.21
N LYS A 30 -41.68 4.23 -12.94
CA LYS A 30 -41.99 4.41 -14.37
C LYS A 30 -40.71 4.68 -15.16
N LYS A 31 -40.80 4.57 -16.48
CA LYS A 31 -39.71 5.06 -17.34
C LYS A 31 -39.72 6.59 -17.36
N ILE A 32 -38.54 7.18 -17.23
CA ILE A 32 -38.23 8.59 -17.40
C ILE A 32 -37.20 8.61 -18.53
N ASP A 33 -37.53 9.26 -19.64
CA ASP A 33 -36.71 9.31 -20.86
C ASP A 33 -36.27 7.91 -21.33
N GLY A 34 -37.23 6.98 -21.36
CA GLY A 34 -37.03 5.59 -21.78
C GLY A 34 -36.30 4.69 -20.78
N ARG A 35 -35.80 5.21 -19.64
CA ARG A 35 -35.01 4.47 -18.64
C ARG A 35 -35.70 4.45 -17.27
N ARG A 36 -35.31 3.54 -16.38
CA ARG A 36 -35.75 3.54 -14.97
C ARG A 36 -34.57 3.96 -14.08
N PRO A 37 -34.29 5.26 -13.92
CA PRO A 37 -33.16 5.71 -13.14
C PRO A 37 -33.38 5.43 -11.64
N ARG A 38 -32.27 5.36 -10.91
CA ARG A 38 -32.29 5.45 -9.44
C ARG A 38 -32.40 6.92 -9.03
N LEU A 39 -32.97 7.19 -7.85
CA LEU A 39 -33.26 8.55 -7.38
C LEU A 39 -32.00 9.43 -7.33
N HIS A 40 -30.94 9.02 -6.63
CA HIS A 40 -29.67 9.78 -6.60
C HIS A 40 -29.10 10.12 -7.98
N ILE A 41 -29.24 9.22 -8.97
CA ILE A 41 -28.81 9.48 -10.36
C ILE A 41 -29.73 10.50 -11.03
N TYR A 42 -31.04 10.38 -10.81
CA TYR A 42 -32.03 11.31 -11.32
C TYR A 42 -31.80 12.73 -10.77
N ILE A 43 -31.62 12.86 -9.45
CA ILE A 43 -31.31 14.14 -8.80
C ILE A 43 -30.00 14.71 -9.34
N TRP A 44 -28.93 13.91 -9.42
CA TRP A 44 -27.67 14.38 -9.99
C TRP A 44 -27.84 14.93 -11.41
N ASN A 45 -28.50 14.17 -12.29
CA ASN A 45 -28.69 14.56 -13.68
C ASN A 45 -29.52 15.84 -13.83
N LYS A 46 -30.47 16.09 -12.93
CA LYS A 46 -31.28 17.32 -12.94
C LYS A 46 -30.46 18.57 -12.66
N TYR A 47 -29.44 18.47 -11.82
CA TYR A 47 -28.58 19.59 -11.43
C TYR A 47 -27.35 19.75 -12.33
N HIS A 48 -26.75 18.64 -12.77
CA HIS A 48 -25.45 18.63 -13.44
C HIS A 48 -25.44 18.04 -14.86
N GLY A 49 -26.56 17.49 -15.33
CA GLY A 49 -26.63 16.81 -16.62
C GLY A 49 -26.04 15.40 -16.60
N GLU A 50 -25.66 14.88 -17.76
CA GLU A 50 -25.25 13.49 -17.90
C GLU A 50 -24.00 13.13 -17.10
N ILE A 51 -24.03 11.98 -16.43
CA ILE A 51 -22.87 11.43 -15.73
C ILE A 51 -21.85 10.91 -16.76
N PRO A 52 -20.58 11.36 -16.69
CA PRO A 52 -19.55 10.90 -17.63
C PRO A 52 -19.33 9.38 -17.56
N LYS A 53 -18.91 8.80 -18.69
CA LYS A 53 -18.64 7.35 -18.77
C LYS A 53 -17.56 6.94 -17.75
N GLY A 54 -17.85 5.94 -16.94
CA GLY A 54 -16.94 5.43 -15.90
C GLY A 54 -17.12 6.07 -14.52
N TYR A 55 -18.02 7.05 -14.40
CA TYR A 55 -18.36 7.71 -13.14
C TYR A 55 -19.62 7.11 -12.51
N GLN A 56 -19.71 7.27 -11.19
CA GLN A 56 -20.79 6.79 -10.34
C GLN A 56 -21.16 7.87 -9.33
N ILE A 57 -22.42 7.89 -8.92
CA ILE A 57 -22.90 8.81 -7.90
C ILE A 57 -22.83 8.14 -6.54
N HIS A 58 -22.17 8.81 -5.60
CA HIS A 58 -21.90 8.37 -4.24
C HIS A 58 -22.60 9.27 -3.22
N HIS A 59 -23.10 8.69 -2.13
CA HIS A 59 -23.67 9.39 -0.99
C HIS A 59 -22.57 9.66 0.06
N LYS A 60 -22.24 10.94 0.32
CA LYS A 60 -21.18 11.36 1.26
C LYS A 60 -21.38 10.82 2.66
N ASP A 61 -22.61 10.67 3.12
CA ASP A 61 -22.94 10.15 4.44
C ASP A 61 -23.18 8.62 4.45
N GLU A 62 -22.96 7.94 3.34
CA GLU A 62 -23.32 6.54 3.09
C GLU A 62 -24.83 6.21 3.28
N ASN A 63 -25.70 7.21 3.44
CA ASN A 63 -27.12 7.04 3.66
C ASN A 63 -27.91 7.21 2.35
N LYS A 64 -28.43 6.10 1.83
CA LYS A 64 -29.20 6.05 0.58
C LYS A 64 -30.58 6.74 0.67
N ASP A 65 -31.02 7.09 1.87
CA ASP A 65 -32.24 7.85 2.13
C ASP A 65 -31.98 9.37 2.06
N ASN A 66 -30.72 9.82 2.08
CA ASN A 66 -30.37 11.23 1.93
C ASN A 66 -29.97 11.55 0.48
N ASN A 67 -30.94 11.89 -0.37
CA ASN A 67 -30.72 12.17 -1.79
C ASN A 67 -30.59 13.67 -2.11
N GLU A 68 -30.28 14.51 -1.11
CA GLU A 68 -29.99 15.93 -1.33
C GLU A 68 -28.76 16.10 -2.22
N ILE A 69 -28.78 17.06 -3.15
CA ILE A 69 -27.72 17.22 -4.15
C ILE A 69 -26.34 17.44 -3.50
N ASP A 70 -26.30 18.19 -2.39
CA ASP A 70 -25.06 18.46 -1.64
C ASP A 70 -24.51 17.22 -0.92
N ASN A 71 -25.33 16.18 -0.73
CA ASN A 71 -24.89 14.89 -0.20
C ASN A 71 -24.36 13.94 -1.30
N LEU A 72 -24.50 14.30 -2.57
CA LEU A 72 -24.07 13.47 -3.69
C LEU A 72 -22.69 13.88 -4.21
N MET A 73 -21.93 12.91 -4.71
CA MET A 73 -20.64 13.10 -5.38
C MET A 73 -20.58 12.27 -6.65
N CYS A 74 -20.05 12.83 -7.74
CA CYS A 74 -19.75 12.09 -8.95
C CYS A 74 -18.27 11.69 -8.95
N LEU A 75 -18.01 10.40 -8.83
CA LEU A 75 -16.67 9.83 -8.66
C LEU A 75 -16.43 8.71 -9.65
N THR A 76 -15.19 8.54 -10.09
CA THR A 76 -14.76 7.31 -10.74
C THR A 76 -14.84 6.13 -9.75
N GLN A 77 -14.84 4.90 -10.26
CA GLN A 77 -14.79 3.71 -9.42
C GLN A 77 -13.60 3.70 -8.44
N LYS A 78 -12.45 4.24 -8.88
CA LYS A 78 -11.23 4.31 -8.08
C LYS A 78 -11.39 5.33 -6.94
N GLU A 79 -11.87 6.52 -7.26
CA GLU A 79 -12.09 7.57 -6.26
C GLU A 79 -13.16 7.18 -5.24
N HIS A 80 -14.22 6.49 -5.68
CA HIS A 80 -15.24 5.96 -4.76
C HIS A 80 -14.63 4.99 -3.74
N LEU A 81 -13.78 4.05 -4.19
CA LEU A 81 -13.10 3.11 -3.29
C LEU A 81 -12.10 3.83 -2.36
N GLN A 82 -11.38 4.82 -2.86
CA GLN A 82 -10.47 5.64 -2.07
C GLN A 82 -11.23 6.43 -1.00
N TRP A 83 -12.35 7.05 -1.35
CA TRP A 83 -13.20 7.78 -0.42
C TRP A 83 -13.65 6.89 0.75
N HIS A 84 -14.09 5.65 0.47
CA HIS A 84 -14.45 4.68 1.51
C HIS A 84 -13.27 4.26 2.40
N GLY A 85 -12.04 4.36 1.89
CA GLY A 85 -10.82 4.11 2.67
C GLY A 85 -10.43 5.28 3.55
N GLU A 86 -10.66 6.51 3.10
CA GLU A 86 -10.32 7.75 3.81
C GLU A 86 -11.39 8.15 4.84
N ASN A 87 -12.67 7.85 4.56
CA ASN A 87 -13.82 8.27 5.36
C ASN A 87 -14.46 7.09 6.10
N VAL A 88 -13.64 6.12 6.55
CA VAL A 88 -14.14 4.97 7.31
C VAL A 88 -14.76 5.44 8.62
N PRO A 89 -16.03 5.12 8.91
CA PRO A 89 -16.62 5.48 10.19
C PRO A 89 -15.87 4.83 11.36
N ASP A 90 -15.71 5.61 12.42
CA ASP A 90 -14.98 5.26 13.63
C ASP A 90 -15.42 3.91 14.25
N SER A 91 -16.73 3.66 14.26
CA SER A 91 -17.32 2.41 14.73
C SER A 91 -16.92 1.20 13.88
N ARG A 92 -16.83 1.38 12.55
CA ARG A 92 -16.42 0.35 11.59
C ARG A 92 -14.93 0.04 11.76
N LEU A 93 -14.10 1.07 11.93
CA LEU A 93 -12.67 0.92 12.17
C LEU A 93 -12.38 0.13 13.45
N ARG A 94 -13.03 0.47 14.57
CA ARG A 94 -12.89 -0.27 15.84
C ARG A 94 -13.27 -1.74 15.69
N ARG A 95 -14.36 -2.04 15.00
CA ARG A 95 -14.78 -3.42 14.72
C ARG A 95 -13.74 -4.17 13.88
N TRP A 96 -13.18 -3.54 12.87
CA TRP A 96 -12.12 -4.15 12.05
C TRP A 96 -10.86 -4.43 12.86
N GLN A 97 -10.41 -3.50 13.70
CA GLN A 97 -9.25 -3.70 14.57
C GLN A 97 -9.45 -4.89 15.52
N LYS A 98 -10.62 -4.99 16.17
CA LYS A 98 -10.97 -6.13 17.02
C LYS A 98 -10.94 -7.45 16.25
N ASN A 99 -11.56 -7.47 15.06
CA ASN A 99 -11.55 -8.65 14.21
C ASN A 99 -10.13 -9.02 13.78
N MET A 100 -9.30 -8.05 13.42
CA MET A 100 -7.90 -8.27 13.03
C MET A 100 -7.08 -8.89 14.17
N ALA A 101 -7.27 -8.45 15.41
CA ALA A 101 -6.61 -9.08 16.56
C ALA A 101 -6.98 -10.57 16.69
N ILE A 102 -8.27 -10.89 16.57
CA ILE A 102 -8.75 -12.28 16.61
C ILE A 102 -8.17 -13.10 15.45
N GLN A 103 -8.16 -12.55 14.24
CA GLN A 103 -7.66 -13.26 13.06
C GLN A 103 -6.14 -13.45 13.10
N ARG A 104 -5.37 -12.53 13.69
CA ARG A 104 -3.93 -12.69 13.86
C ARG A 104 -3.60 -13.92 14.69
N GLU A 105 -4.29 -14.13 15.82
CA GLU A 105 -4.08 -15.31 16.65
C GLU A 105 -4.46 -16.60 15.92
N LYS A 106 -5.61 -16.63 15.24
CA LYS A 106 -6.02 -17.78 14.41
C LYS A 106 -5.04 -18.06 13.28
N THR A 107 -4.54 -17.01 12.64
CA THR A 107 -3.56 -17.10 11.55
C THR A 107 -2.25 -17.66 12.07
N LYS A 108 -1.75 -17.16 13.21
CA LYS A 108 -0.53 -17.66 13.85
C LYS A 108 -0.67 -19.15 14.20
N ALA A 109 -1.78 -19.53 14.84
CA ALA A 109 -2.07 -20.92 15.19
C ALA A 109 -2.04 -21.82 13.94
N TRP A 110 -2.79 -21.46 12.88
CA TRP A 110 -2.82 -22.21 11.63
C TRP A 110 -1.44 -22.34 10.96
N HIS A 111 -0.70 -21.24 10.80
CA HIS A 111 0.60 -21.26 10.12
C HIS A 111 1.67 -22.02 10.93
N SER A 112 1.50 -22.13 12.25
CA SER A 112 2.39 -22.91 13.11
C SER A 112 2.05 -24.41 13.15
N SER A 113 0.81 -24.79 12.81
CA SER A 113 0.31 -26.16 12.86
C SER A 113 0.96 -27.06 11.80
N LEU A 114 0.94 -28.38 12.04
CA LEU A 114 1.45 -29.37 11.08
C LEU A 114 0.59 -29.39 9.81
N GLU A 115 -0.74 -29.34 9.97
CA GLU A 115 -1.71 -29.31 8.88
C GLU A 115 -1.52 -28.07 8.01
N GLY A 116 -1.33 -26.89 8.62
CA GLY A 116 -1.10 -25.64 7.91
C GLY A 116 0.20 -25.66 7.11
N LYS A 117 1.29 -26.14 7.71
CA LYS A 117 2.58 -26.33 7.02
C LYS A 117 2.45 -27.28 5.84
N GLU A 118 1.75 -28.39 6.03
CA GLU A 118 1.54 -29.39 4.98
C GLU A 118 0.66 -28.85 3.84
N TRP A 119 -0.40 -28.09 4.18
CA TRP A 119 -1.22 -27.38 3.20
C TRP A 119 -0.37 -26.42 2.37
N HIS A 120 0.46 -25.58 3.00
CA HIS A 120 1.34 -24.63 2.31
C HIS A 120 2.33 -25.34 1.40
N ARG A 121 2.89 -26.48 1.84
CA ARG A 121 3.78 -27.32 1.02
C ARG A 121 3.08 -27.84 -0.24
N LYS A 122 1.87 -28.37 -0.11
CA LYS A 122 1.06 -28.84 -1.25
C LYS A 122 0.66 -27.68 -2.16
N HIS A 123 0.24 -26.57 -1.57
CA HIS A 123 -0.18 -25.38 -2.31
C HIS A 123 0.97 -24.79 -3.13
N ALA A 124 2.16 -24.62 -2.55
CA ALA A 124 3.35 -24.13 -3.24
C ALA A 124 3.75 -25.01 -4.44
N LYS A 125 3.58 -26.34 -4.34
CA LYS A 125 3.76 -27.25 -5.47
C LYS A 125 2.68 -27.05 -6.54
N LYS A 126 1.41 -26.96 -6.14
CA LYS A 126 0.26 -26.78 -7.05
C LYS A 126 0.37 -25.49 -7.87
N ILE A 127 0.74 -24.37 -7.25
CA ILE A 127 0.88 -23.08 -7.94
C ILE A 127 2.24 -22.91 -8.63
N GLY A 128 3.11 -23.93 -8.59
CA GLY A 128 4.43 -23.89 -9.22
C GLY A 128 5.45 -22.98 -8.53
N PHE A 129 5.14 -22.42 -7.36
CA PHE A 129 6.06 -21.58 -6.58
C PHE A 129 7.30 -22.34 -6.07
N ALA A 130 7.20 -23.67 -5.95
CA ALA A 130 8.31 -24.53 -5.54
C ALA A 130 9.42 -24.69 -6.61
N LYS A 131 9.24 -24.18 -7.83
CA LYS A 131 10.24 -24.28 -8.90
C LYS A 131 11.25 -23.14 -8.82
N ASN A 132 12.31 -23.35 -8.02
CA ASN A 132 13.53 -22.55 -8.12
C ASN A 132 14.28 -22.97 -9.39
N GLY A 133 13.99 -22.29 -10.51
CA GLY A 133 14.79 -22.46 -11.71
C GLY A 133 16.24 -22.06 -11.45
N LYS A 134 17.18 -22.99 -11.63
CA LYS A 134 18.61 -22.67 -11.68
C LYS A 134 18.85 -21.90 -12.99
N THR A 135 19.31 -20.66 -12.88
CA THR A 135 19.68 -19.84 -14.04
C THR A 135 21.20 -19.67 -14.08
N HIS A 136 21.78 -19.86 -15.26
CA HIS A 136 23.18 -19.50 -15.50
C HIS A 136 23.24 -18.00 -15.75
N THR A 137 24.05 -17.30 -14.97
CA THR A 137 24.19 -15.84 -15.03
C THR A 137 25.63 -15.44 -14.75
N VAL A 138 25.98 -14.19 -15.05
CA VAL A 138 27.33 -13.63 -14.88
C VAL A 138 27.34 -12.70 -13.67
N CYS A 139 28.37 -12.81 -12.83
CA CYS A 139 28.51 -11.96 -11.66
C CYS A 139 28.84 -10.51 -12.04
N GLU A 140 28.00 -9.56 -11.67
CA GLU A 140 28.21 -8.13 -11.91
C GLU A 140 29.47 -7.58 -11.22
N CYS A 141 29.96 -8.25 -10.17
CA CYS A 141 31.14 -7.81 -9.43
C CYS A 141 32.47 -8.36 -9.97
N CYS A 142 32.49 -9.59 -10.49
CA CYS A 142 33.75 -10.28 -10.85
C CYS A 142 33.75 -10.91 -12.25
N GLY A 143 32.65 -10.86 -12.99
CA GLY A 143 32.54 -11.40 -14.35
C GLY A 143 32.49 -12.92 -14.45
N LYS A 144 32.58 -13.66 -13.34
CA LYS A 144 32.52 -15.14 -13.37
C LYS A 144 31.10 -15.63 -13.61
N SER A 145 30.96 -16.62 -14.47
CA SER A 145 29.70 -17.37 -14.66
C SER A 145 29.37 -18.18 -13.41
N PHE A 146 28.11 -18.14 -12.97
CA PHE A 146 27.63 -18.89 -11.83
C PHE A 146 26.17 -19.31 -12.00
N VAL A 147 25.73 -20.26 -11.19
CA VAL A 147 24.35 -20.75 -11.18
C VAL A 147 23.58 -20.08 -10.03
N SER A 148 22.50 -19.38 -10.34
CA SER A 148 21.62 -18.76 -9.35
C SER A 148 20.31 -19.50 -9.22
N GLY A 149 19.85 -19.75 -7.99
CA GLY A 149 18.48 -20.20 -7.72
C GLY A 149 17.43 -19.10 -7.87
N LYS A 150 17.84 -17.85 -8.14
CA LYS A 150 16.95 -16.72 -8.45
C LYS A 150 16.98 -16.46 -9.94
N LYS A 151 15.85 -16.02 -10.51
CA LYS A 151 15.74 -15.67 -11.94
C LYS A 151 16.74 -14.59 -12.38
N HIS A 152 17.10 -13.66 -11.49
CA HIS A 152 18.02 -12.55 -11.74
C HIS A 152 19.10 -12.46 -10.66
N GLY A 153 19.92 -13.51 -10.53
CA GLY A 153 21.07 -13.49 -9.62
C GLY A 153 22.15 -12.52 -10.09
N LYS A 154 22.55 -11.57 -9.22
CA LYS A 154 23.55 -10.53 -9.54
C LYS A 154 24.99 -10.88 -9.17
N TYR A 155 25.18 -11.66 -8.10
CA TYR A 155 26.50 -11.91 -7.54
C TYR A 155 26.71 -13.39 -7.26
N CYS A 156 27.90 -13.90 -7.58
CA CYS A 156 28.26 -15.31 -7.39
C CYS A 156 28.48 -15.71 -5.93
N SER A 157 28.77 -14.74 -5.04
CA SER A 157 29.07 -15.01 -3.62
C SER A 157 28.72 -13.83 -2.72
N PRO A 158 28.57 -14.06 -1.39
CA PRO A 158 28.45 -12.98 -0.39
C PRO A 158 29.59 -11.96 -0.47
N ASP A 159 30.81 -12.39 -0.84
CA ASP A 159 31.96 -11.51 -0.98
C ASP A 159 31.81 -10.56 -2.17
N CYS A 160 31.39 -11.08 -3.32
CA CYS A 160 31.11 -10.25 -4.49
C CYS A 160 29.98 -9.26 -4.22
N ARG A 161 28.93 -9.69 -3.52
CA ARG A 161 27.84 -8.80 -3.09
C ARG A 161 28.35 -7.70 -2.16
N SER A 162 29.13 -8.07 -1.15
CA SER A 162 29.69 -7.11 -0.18
C SER A 162 30.69 -6.16 -0.83
N LYS A 163 31.49 -6.63 -1.78
CA LYS A 163 32.42 -5.81 -2.57
C LYS A 163 31.68 -4.81 -3.44
N ALA A 164 30.64 -5.25 -4.16
CA ALA A 164 29.80 -4.37 -4.95
C ALA A 164 29.09 -3.30 -4.10
N ARG A 165 28.55 -3.69 -2.92
CA ARG A 165 27.93 -2.76 -1.95
C ARG A 165 28.92 -1.72 -1.42
N ARG A 166 30.16 -2.13 -1.10
CA ARG A 166 31.23 -1.21 -0.69
C ARG A 166 31.61 -0.25 -1.82
N LYS A 167 31.72 -0.76 -3.05
CA LYS A 167 32.06 0.04 -4.24
C LYS A 167 30.98 1.07 -4.58
N SER A 168 29.71 0.79 -4.27
CA SER A 168 28.62 1.72 -4.58
C SER A 168 28.57 2.96 -3.67
N GLY A 169 29.34 3.00 -2.57
CA GLY A 169 29.43 4.16 -1.68
C GLY A 169 28.16 4.49 -0.88
N ILE A 170 27.09 3.72 -1.05
CA ILE A 170 25.75 3.99 -0.49
C ILE A 170 25.69 3.93 1.04
N ASP A 171 26.66 3.27 1.67
CA ASP A 171 26.80 3.20 3.13
C ASP A 171 27.90 4.14 3.65
N ASN A 172 28.40 5.07 2.81
CA ASN A 172 29.33 6.10 3.25
C ASN A 172 28.58 7.27 3.87
N GLU A 173 29.18 7.85 4.89
CA GLU A 173 28.71 9.04 5.59
C GLU A 173 29.85 10.04 5.72
N ASN A 174 29.51 11.31 5.91
CA ASN A 174 30.48 12.35 6.18
C ASN A 174 30.71 12.47 7.68
N ARG A 175 31.97 12.44 8.11
CA ARG A 175 32.39 12.65 9.51
C ARG A 175 33.39 13.80 9.57
N SER A 176 33.44 14.46 10.72
CA SER A 176 34.49 15.46 11.00
C SER A 176 35.69 14.79 11.65
N CYS A 177 36.89 15.15 11.20
CA CYS A 177 38.13 14.62 11.75
C CYS A 177 38.36 15.13 13.17
N VAL A 178 38.64 14.23 14.11
CA VAL A 178 38.91 14.59 15.52
C VAL A 178 40.23 15.36 15.75
N ILE A 179 41.12 15.43 14.75
CA ILE A 179 42.42 16.12 14.84
C ILE A 179 42.38 17.49 14.17
N CYS A 180 41.95 17.55 12.90
CA CYS A 180 41.98 18.78 12.12
C CYS A 180 40.60 19.38 11.81
N GLY A 181 39.51 18.74 12.26
CA GLY A 181 38.14 19.20 11.99
C GLY A 181 37.63 18.98 10.56
N ALA A 182 38.49 18.64 9.61
CA ALA A 182 38.11 18.46 8.21
C ALA A 182 37.04 17.37 8.02
N VAL A 183 36.04 17.65 7.18
CA VAL A 183 35.00 16.69 6.81
C VAL A 183 35.56 15.67 5.82
N PHE A 184 35.32 14.38 6.09
CA PHE A 184 35.75 13.29 5.22
C PHE A 184 34.67 12.23 5.08
N SER A 185 34.62 11.58 3.93
CA SER A 185 33.69 10.49 3.67
C SER A 185 34.28 9.16 4.11
N VAL A 186 33.53 8.41 4.89
CA VAL A 186 33.93 7.08 5.37
C VAL A 186 32.73 6.16 5.40
N ASN A 187 32.96 4.86 5.21
CA ASN A 187 31.91 3.87 5.41
C ASN A 187 31.39 3.92 6.86
N LYS A 188 30.07 3.95 7.05
CA LYS A 188 29.43 4.05 8.37
C LYS A 188 29.83 2.94 9.36
N TYR A 189 30.19 1.75 8.85
CA TYR A 189 30.67 0.64 9.66
C TYR A 189 32.16 0.75 10.05
N SER A 190 32.90 1.71 9.46
CA SER A 190 34.29 1.96 9.81
C SER A 190 34.41 2.62 11.19
N LYS A 191 35.44 2.25 11.94
CA LYS A 191 35.81 2.91 13.22
C LYS A 191 36.72 4.13 13.01
N THR A 192 37.07 4.48 11.77
CA THR A 192 37.95 5.61 11.47
C THR A 192 37.35 6.93 11.94
N LYS A 193 38.14 7.68 12.74
CA LYS A 193 37.79 9.00 13.29
C LYS A 193 38.58 10.16 12.65
N THR A 194 39.52 9.84 11.76
CA THR A 194 40.48 10.78 11.19
C THR A 194 40.41 10.81 9.67
N CYS A 195 40.60 11.98 9.07
CA CYS A 195 40.49 12.16 7.62
C CYS A 195 41.66 11.60 6.82
N SER A 196 42.82 11.39 7.46
CA SER A 196 44.06 11.01 6.77
C SER A 196 45.00 10.19 7.66
N LYS A 197 45.98 9.52 7.04
CA LYS A 197 47.05 8.81 7.76
C LYS A 197 47.83 9.73 8.71
N LYS A 198 48.08 10.99 8.31
CA LYS A 198 48.75 11.99 9.14
C LYS A 198 47.98 12.22 10.45
N CYS A 199 46.70 12.54 10.35
CA CYS A 199 45.83 12.71 11.51
C CYS A 199 45.68 11.42 12.33
N SER A 200 45.68 10.25 11.67
CA SER A 200 45.67 8.96 12.37
C SER A 200 46.93 8.74 13.22
N SER A 201 48.12 9.02 12.68
CA SER A 201 49.38 8.90 13.41
C SER A 201 49.47 9.90 14.58
N GLU A 202 48.97 11.11 14.36
CA GLU A 202 48.91 12.15 15.39
C GLU A 202 47.97 11.76 16.53
N LEU A 203 46.78 11.24 16.22
CA LEU A 203 45.84 10.72 17.22
C LEU A 203 46.47 9.57 18.05
N LEU A 204 47.22 8.67 17.42
CA LEU A 204 47.93 7.61 18.11
C LEU A 204 49.03 8.16 19.05
N SER A 205 49.75 9.20 18.62
CA SER A 205 50.77 9.86 19.43
C SER A 205 50.17 10.51 20.68
N ILE A 206 49.05 11.24 20.51
CA ILE A 206 48.32 11.87 21.62
C ILE A 206 47.83 10.82 22.62
N ASN A 207 47.19 9.75 22.13
CA ASN A 207 46.68 8.68 23.00
C ASN A 207 47.81 7.98 23.78
N LYS A 208 48.99 7.79 23.19
CA LYS A 208 50.16 7.23 23.90
C LYS A 208 50.71 8.15 24.98
N LYS A 209 50.69 9.47 24.78
CA LYS A 209 51.11 10.45 25.78
C LYS A 209 50.15 10.50 26.98
N ASN A 210 48.85 10.41 26.72
CA ASN A 210 47.82 10.46 27.75
C ASN A 210 47.67 9.14 28.54
N ALA A 211 48.29 8.06 28.08
CA ALA A 211 48.28 6.75 28.73
C ALA A 211 49.52 6.50 29.63
N LYS A 212 50.44 7.46 29.70
CA LYS A 212 51.56 7.50 30.65
C LYS A 212 51.22 8.45 31.79
#